data_AF-A0A2E5ETR8-F1
#
_entry.id   AF-A0A2E5ETR8-F1
#
_cell.length_a   1.000
_cell.length_b   1.000
_cell.length_c   1.000
_cell.angle_alpha   90.00
_cell.angle_beta   90.00
_cell.angle_gamma   90.00
#
_symmetry.space_group_name_H-M   'P 1'
#
loop_
_entity.id
_entity.type
_entity.pdbx_description
1 polymer ?
#
loop_
_entity_poly.entity_id
_entity_poly.type
_entity_poly.pdbx_seq_one_letter_code
_entity_poly.pdbx_strand_id
1 'polypeptide(L)'
;MLNNLPPEPDRALLKAIARRSIFRNEGRREILFKFLLKTTSEHSYSALETVDLMDLVEAYKPKDTADMLSRIPAWLEVLENEVTAASQPKPFFADRVRELHGGGRDQRRSDESLIDRKQRNINFLKRLLEILAAD
;
A
#
# COMPACT_ATOMS: atom_id res chain seq x y z
N MET A 1 26.48 7.99 -9.96
CA MET A 1 25.02 7.88 -9.66
C MET A 1 24.20 7.23 -10.79
N LEU A 2 24.82 6.53 -11.76
CA LEU A 2 24.12 5.99 -12.96
C LEU A 2 23.85 4.46 -12.91
N ASN A 3 24.27 3.76 -11.85
CA ASN A 3 24.23 2.29 -11.86
C ASN A 3 22.86 1.70 -11.51
N ASN A 4 21.92 2.50 -11.01
CA ASN A 4 20.62 2.03 -10.53
C ASN A 4 19.50 2.80 -11.23
N LEU A 5 19.31 2.52 -12.52
CA LEU A 5 18.16 3.01 -13.28
C LEU A 5 17.02 1.99 -13.17
N PRO A 6 15.75 2.44 -13.11
CA PRO A 6 14.62 1.54 -13.19
C PRO A 6 14.67 0.70 -14.47
N PRO A 7 14.11 -0.53 -14.44
CA PRO A 7 14.07 -1.41 -15.61
C PRO A 7 13.53 -0.68 -16.84
N GLU A 8 14.13 -0.93 -18.01
CA GLU A 8 13.72 -0.32 -19.27
C GLU A 8 12.21 -0.42 -19.57
N PRO A 9 11.51 -1.57 -19.38
CA PRO A 9 10.08 -1.67 -19.67
C PRO A 9 9.23 -0.70 -18.83
N ASP A 10 9.66 -0.39 -17.61
CA ASP A 10 8.87 0.42 -16.68
C ASP A 10 9.09 1.93 -16.87
N ARG A 11 10.07 2.34 -17.69
CA ARG A 11 10.38 3.76 -17.92
C ARG A 11 9.20 4.53 -18.49
N ALA A 12 8.38 3.91 -19.34
CA ALA A 12 7.18 4.54 -19.89
C ALA A 12 6.13 4.81 -18.80
N LEU A 13 5.88 3.82 -17.93
CA LEU A 13 5.01 3.95 -16.76
C LEU A 13 5.51 5.06 -15.83
N LEU A 14 6.80 5.04 -15.48
CA LEU A 14 7.40 6.03 -14.59
C LEU A 14 7.29 7.46 -15.13
N LYS A 15 7.50 7.64 -16.44
CA LYS A 15 7.27 8.93 -17.10
C LYS A 15 5.79 9.35 -17.02
N ALA A 16 4.86 8.42 -17.17
CA ALA A 16 3.43 8.72 -17.06
C ALA A 16 3.06 9.14 -15.63
N ILE A 17 3.55 8.42 -14.61
CA ILE A 17 3.35 8.75 -13.20
C ILE A 17 3.92 10.13 -12.88
N ALA A 18 5.20 10.39 -13.22
CA ALA A 18 5.87 11.65 -12.94
C ALA A 18 5.21 12.87 -13.61
N ARG A 19 4.46 12.68 -14.71
CA ARG A 19 3.74 13.74 -15.42
C ARG A 19 2.39 14.10 -14.80
N ARG A 20 1.87 13.31 -13.86
CA ARG A 20 0.58 13.57 -13.24
C ARG A 20 0.59 14.90 -12.47
N SER A 21 -0.54 15.60 -12.49
CA SER A 21 -0.68 16.93 -11.85
C SER A 21 -0.39 16.91 -10.35
N ILE A 22 -0.63 15.78 -9.67
CA ILE A 22 -0.32 15.59 -8.25
C ILE A 22 1.17 15.78 -7.92
N PHE A 23 2.08 15.49 -8.87
CA PHE A 23 3.53 15.64 -8.70
C PHE A 23 4.09 16.98 -9.23
N ARG A 24 3.20 17.93 -9.57
CA ARG A 24 3.63 19.32 -9.83
C ARG A 24 4.08 20.01 -8.56
N ASN A 25 3.50 19.64 -7.42
CA ASN A 25 3.96 20.09 -6.11
C ASN A 25 5.32 19.45 -5.78
N GLU A 26 6.25 20.27 -5.29
CA GLU A 26 7.63 19.86 -5.03
C GLU A 26 7.74 18.81 -3.92
N GLY A 27 7.05 19.00 -2.79
CA GLY A 27 7.06 18.04 -1.70
C GLY A 27 6.54 16.66 -2.11
N ARG A 28 5.48 16.58 -2.92
CA ARG A 28 5.00 15.30 -3.47
C ARG A 28 5.96 14.67 -4.48
N ARG A 29 6.66 15.50 -5.26
CA ARG A 29 7.70 15.00 -6.18
C ARG A 29 8.89 14.44 -5.41
N GLU A 30 9.26 15.06 -4.30
CA GLU A 30 10.31 14.58 -3.42
C GLU A 30 9.99 13.18 -2.87
N ILE A 31 8.75 12.95 -2.44
CA ILE A 31 8.28 11.62 -2.01
C ILE A 31 8.53 10.57 -3.11
N LEU A 32 8.08 10.84 -4.34
CA LEU A 32 8.29 9.94 -5.47
C LEU A 32 9.77 9.72 -5.77
N PHE A 33 10.58 10.78 -5.70
CA PHE A 33 12.01 10.71 -5.96
C PHE A 33 12.74 9.86 -4.91
N LYS A 34 12.52 10.12 -3.61
CA LYS A 34 13.10 9.34 -2.51
C LYS A 34 12.73 7.87 -2.63
N PHE A 35 11.46 7.58 -2.90
CA PHE A 35 11.01 6.20 -3.08
C PHE A 35 11.73 5.50 -4.23
N LEU A 36 11.77 6.10 -5.42
CA LEU A 36 12.42 5.50 -6.59
C LEU A 36 13.93 5.36 -6.40
N LEU A 37 14.59 6.37 -5.81
CA LEU A 37 16.02 6.33 -5.54
C LEU A 37 16.38 5.17 -4.60
N LYS A 38 15.67 5.07 -3.47
CA LYS A 38 15.92 4.04 -2.45
C LYS A 38 15.65 2.64 -2.98
N THR A 39 14.47 2.41 -3.56
CA THR A 39 14.08 1.09 -4.07
C THR A 39 14.96 0.61 -5.23
N THR A 40 15.36 1.52 -6.12
CA THR A 40 16.29 1.15 -7.20
C THR A 40 17.70 0.89 -6.66
N SER A 41 18.14 1.64 -5.63
CA SER A 41 19.45 1.41 -5.00
C SER A 41 19.57 0.07 -4.28
N GLU A 42 18.46 -0.39 -3.71
CA GLU A 42 18.36 -1.66 -2.98
C GLU A 42 17.97 -2.83 -3.87
N HIS A 43 17.87 -2.62 -5.20
CA HIS A 43 17.41 -3.63 -6.16
C HIS A 43 16.03 -4.23 -5.81
N SER A 44 15.21 -3.45 -5.10
CA SER A 44 13.93 -3.85 -4.55
C SER A 44 12.76 -3.13 -5.23
N TYR A 45 13.04 -2.46 -6.36
CA TYR A 45 12.06 -1.76 -7.19
C TYR A 45 10.92 -2.68 -7.63
N SER A 46 9.70 -2.16 -7.51
CA SER A 46 8.47 -2.78 -8.00
C SER A 46 7.61 -1.75 -8.71
N ALA A 47 7.22 -2.05 -9.96
CA ALA A 47 6.27 -1.23 -10.70
C ALA A 47 4.92 -1.15 -9.97
N LEU A 48 4.49 -2.24 -9.34
CA LEU A 48 3.24 -2.30 -8.57
C LEU A 48 3.27 -1.34 -7.37
N GLU A 49 4.33 -1.39 -6.56
CA GLU A 49 4.46 -0.49 -5.40
C GLU A 49 4.59 0.98 -5.81
N THR A 50 5.13 1.24 -7.02
CA THR A 50 5.16 2.61 -7.56
C THR A 50 3.76 3.12 -7.91
N VAL A 51 2.89 2.24 -8.42
CA VAL A 51 1.47 2.55 -8.64
C VAL A 51 0.75 2.71 -7.29
N ASP A 52 1.00 1.84 -6.32
CA ASP A 52 0.41 1.95 -4.98
C ASP A 52 0.80 3.29 -4.31
N LEU A 53 2.06 3.73 -4.46
CA LEU A 53 2.50 5.04 -3.99
C LEU A 53 1.76 6.18 -4.69
N MET A 54 1.61 6.10 -6.01
CA MET A 54 0.88 7.10 -6.79
C MET A 54 -0.57 7.21 -6.30
N ASP A 55 -1.27 6.08 -6.14
CA ASP A 55 -2.65 6.04 -5.67
C ASP A 55 -2.77 6.61 -4.25
N LEU A 56 -1.82 6.29 -3.37
CA LEU A 56 -1.77 6.81 -2.01
C LEU A 56 -1.58 8.34 -1.98
N VAL A 57 -0.65 8.87 -2.78
CA VAL A 57 -0.41 10.32 -2.90
C VAL A 57 -1.61 11.02 -3.54
N GLU A 58 -2.29 10.39 -4.48
CA GLU A 58 -3.50 10.95 -5.11
C GLU A 58 -4.68 11.03 -4.14
N ALA A 59 -4.90 9.98 -3.35
CA ALA A 59 -6.00 9.88 -2.40
C ALA A 59 -5.84 10.84 -1.22
N TYR A 60 -4.65 10.90 -0.62
CA TYR A 60 -4.44 11.62 0.65
C TYR A 60 -3.74 12.97 0.48
N LYS A 61 -3.16 13.23 -0.71
CA LYS A 61 -2.52 14.50 -1.10
C LYS A 61 -1.61 15.06 0.01
N PRO A 62 -0.61 14.29 0.48
CA PRO A 62 0.35 14.81 1.45
C PRO A 62 1.04 16.05 0.90
N LYS A 63 1.39 16.99 1.77
CA LYS A 63 2.09 18.21 1.39
C LYS A 63 3.55 17.92 1.00
N ASP A 64 4.20 17.07 1.77
CA ASP A 64 5.62 16.73 1.67
C ASP A 64 5.91 15.40 2.39
N THR A 65 7.19 15.02 2.43
CA THR A 65 7.65 13.80 3.09
C THR A 65 7.32 13.77 4.59
N ALA A 66 7.39 14.90 5.30
CA ALA A 66 7.11 14.94 6.74
C ALA A 66 5.61 14.75 7.03
N ASP A 67 4.75 15.42 6.25
CA ASP A 67 3.30 15.22 6.32
C ASP A 67 2.94 13.76 6.00
N MET A 68 3.58 13.15 5.01
CA MET A 68 3.41 11.72 4.71
C MET A 68 3.80 10.82 5.89
N LEU A 69 5.01 11.00 6.43
CA LEU A 69 5.54 10.22 7.57
C LEU A 69 4.65 10.32 8.81
N SER A 70 4.09 11.50 9.09
CA SER A 70 3.21 11.71 10.24
C SER A 70 1.86 10.97 10.13
N ARG A 71 1.41 10.63 8.92
CA ARG A 71 0.11 10.00 8.68
C ARG A 71 0.17 8.47 8.59
N ILE A 72 1.29 7.93 8.09
CA ILE A 72 1.46 6.48 7.91
C ILE A 72 1.16 5.67 9.18
N PRO A 73 1.61 6.08 10.40
CA PRO A 73 1.30 5.33 11.62
C PRO A 73 -0.20 5.14 11.88
N ALA A 74 -1.00 6.20 11.71
CA ALA A 74 -2.44 6.12 11.90
C ALA A 74 -3.11 5.22 10.85
N TRP A 75 -2.62 5.23 9.60
CA TRP A 75 -3.13 4.33 8.56
C TRP A 75 -2.80 2.86 8.83
N LEU A 76 -1.60 2.60 9.35
CA LEU A 76 -1.19 1.26 9.77
C LEU A 76 -2.08 0.75 10.90
N GLU A 77 -2.31 1.56 11.93
CA GLU A 77 -3.17 1.18 13.06
C GLU A 77 -4.59 0.81 12.59
N VAL A 78 -5.19 1.61 11.71
CA VAL A 78 -6.52 1.32 11.15
C VAL A 78 -6.52 0.00 10.37
N LEU A 79 -5.55 -0.23 9.49
CA LEU A 79 -5.49 -1.45 8.68
C LEU A 79 -5.22 -2.70 9.53
N GLU A 80 -4.34 -2.61 10.52
CA GLU A 80 -4.04 -3.72 11.44
C GLU A 80 -5.25 -4.07 12.32
N ASN A 81 -5.99 -3.07 12.79
CA ASN A 81 -7.25 -3.27 13.50
C ASN A 81 -8.31 -3.93 12.60
N GLU A 82 -8.43 -3.51 11.34
CA GLU A 82 -9.36 -4.11 10.39
C GLU A 82 -9.03 -5.56 10.05
N VAL A 83 -7.75 -5.90 9.89
CA VAL A 83 -7.30 -7.29 9.66
C VAL A 83 -7.56 -8.15 10.89
N THR A 84 -7.29 -7.63 12.09
CA THR A 84 -7.55 -8.33 13.36
C THR A 84 -9.04 -8.55 13.59
N ALA A 85 -9.88 -7.56 13.29
CA ALA A 85 -11.33 -7.68 13.40
C ALA A 85 -11.91 -8.67 12.37
N ALA A 86 -11.35 -8.72 11.16
CA ALA A 86 -11.76 -9.67 10.12
C ALA A 86 -11.31 -11.11 10.39
N SER A 87 -10.20 -11.30 11.12
CA SER A 87 -9.69 -12.63 11.50
C SER A 87 -10.39 -13.23 12.73
N GLN A 88 -11.13 -12.42 13.50
CA GLN A 88 -11.94 -12.91 14.61
C GLN A 88 -13.21 -13.61 14.10
N PRO A 89 -13.56 -14.80 14.63
CA PRO A 89 -14.83 -15.43 14.31
C PRO A 89 -15.99 -14.52 14.75
N LYS A 90 -16.85 -14.11 13.80
CA LYS A 90 -18.02 -13.27 14.08
C LYS A 90 -18.87 -13.92 15.20
N PRO A 91 -19.07 -13.27 16.36
CA PRO A 91 -19.65 -13.92 17.55
C PRO A 91 -21.14 -14.26 17.47
N PHE A 92 -21.82 -14.04 16.34
CA PHE A 92 -23.28 -14.20 16.24
C PHE A 92 -23.78 -15.44 15.51
N PHE A 93 -22.90 -16.33 15.01
CA PHE A 93 -23.35 -17.46 14.17
C PHE A 93 -22.71 -18.82 14.48
N ALA A 94 -22.01 -18.98 15.59
CA ALA A 94 -21.28 -20.22 15.85
C ALA A 94 -22.16 -21.43 16.24
N ASP A 95 -23.32 -21.23 16.89
CA ASP A 95 -24.07 -22.38 17.46
C ASP A 95 -25.47 -22.61 16.89
N ARG A 96 -26.11 -21.64 16.22
CA ARG A 96 -27.55 -21.75 15.86
C ARG A 96 -27.90 -21.86 14.37
N VAL A 97 -26.92 -21.71 13.46
CA VAL A 97 -27.18 -21.73 12.00
C VAL A 97 -26.71 -23.02 11.32
N ARG A 98 -25.90 -23.85 12.00
CA ARG A 98 -25.48 -25.16 11.46
C ARG A 98 -26.60 -26.21 11.43
N GLU A 99 -27.71 -25.95 12.12
CA GLU A 99 -28.83 -26.89 12.25
C GLU A 99 -29.94 -26.69 11.21
N LEU A 100 -30.03 -25.54 10.52
CA LEU A 100 -31.22 -25.21 9.71
C LEU A 100 -31.00 -25.08 8.20
N HIS A 101 -29.78 -24.85 7.70
CA HIS A 101 -29.57 -24.66 6.26
C HIS A 101 -28.28 -25.34 5.78
N GLY A 102 -28.44 -26.57 5.27
CA GLY A 102 -27.47 -27.18 4.37
C GLY A 102 -27.30 -26.29 3.14
N GLY A 103 -26.10 -25.75 2.95
CA GLY A 103 -25.75 -24.95 1.78
C GLY A 103 -25.14 -23.59 2.09
N GLY A 104 -24.16 -23.52 3.00
CA GLY A 104 -23.31 -22.34 3.12
C GLY A 104 -22.44 -22.21 1.86
N ARG A 105 -22.86 -21.37 0.91
CA ARG A 105 -22.03 -20.92 -0.21
C ARG A 105 -20.67 -20.46 0.33
N ASP A 106 -19.59 -20.88 -0.34
CA ASP A 106 -18.19 -20.67 0.01
C ASP A 106 -17.81 -19.17 0.01
N GLN A 107 -18.19 -18.44 1.06
CA GLN A 107 -17.84 -17.03 1.27
C GLN A 107 -16.42 -16.85 1.81
N ARG A 108 -15.76 -17.93 2.23
CA ARG A 108 -14.42 -17.91 2.85
C ARG A 108 -13.36 -17.39 1.89
N ARG A 109 -13.42 -17.79 0.61
CA ARG A 109 -12.47 -17.35 -0.42
C ARG A 109 -12.52 -15.84 -0.70
N SER A 110 -13.69 -15.22 -0.57
CA SER A 110 -13.83 -13.76 -0.76
C SER A 110 -13.19 -13.00 0.40
N ASP A 111 -13.40 -13.46 1.64
CA ASP A 111 -12.82 -12.85 2.83
C ASP A 111 -11.29 -13.02 2.88
N GLU A 112 -10.76 -14.19 2.50
CA GLU A 112 -9.31 -14.43 2.36
C GLU A 112 -8.67 -13.45 1.37
N SER A 113 -9.29 -13.23 0.20
CA SER A 113 -8.75 -12.31 -0.81
C SER A 113 -8.71 -10.83 -0.33
N LEU A 114 -9.64 -10.43 0.52
CA LEU A 114 -9.70 -9.10 1.12
C LEU A 114 -8.64 -8.95 2.22
N ILE A 115 -8.47 -9.96 3.06
CA ILE A 115 -7.42 -10.00 4.09
C ILE A 115 -6.04 -9.92 3.43
N ASP A 116 -5.79 -10.71 2.39
CA ASP A 116 -4.54 -10.70 1.63
C ASP A 116 -4.23 -9.31 1.04
N ARG A 117 -5.26 -8.63 0.52
CA ARG A 117 -5.10 -7.26 0.01
C ARG A 117 -4.73 -6.28 1.13
N LYS A 118 -5.40 -6.34 2.28
CA LYS A 118 -5.08 -5.48 3.42
C LYS A 118 -3.67 -5.76 3.94
N GLN A 119 -3.25 -7.02 3.98
CA GLN A 119 -1.91 -7.39 4.39
C GLN A 119 -0.83 -6.85 3.44
N ARG A 120 -1.08 -6.88 2.11
CA ARG A 120 -0.20 -6.23 1.14
C ARG A 120 -0.09 -4.73 1.37
N ASN A 121 -1.22 -4.05 1.63
CA ASN A 121 -1.22 -2.62 1.93
C ASN A 121 -0.43 -2.30 3.22
N ILE A 122 -0.59 -3.11 4.28
CA ILE A 122 0.19 -2.97 5.52
C ILE A 122 1.69 -3.09 5.23
N ASN A 123 2.09 -4.14 4.49
CA ASN A 123 3.50 -4.37 4.16
C ASN A 123 4.08 -3.23 3.32
N PHE A 124 3.31 -2.74 2.34
CA PHE A 124 3.69 -1.58 1.54
C PHE A 124 3.87 -0.33 2.40
N LEU A 125 2.93 -0.01 3.30
CA LEU A 125 3.03 1.16 4.16
C LEU A 125 4.20 1.07 5.15
N LYS A 126 4.47 -0.10 5.72
CA LYS A 126 5.64 -0.32 6.60
C LYS A 126 6.94 -0.06 5.84
N ARG A 127 7.07 -0.62 4.64
CA ARG A 127 8.25 -0.43 3.80
C ARG A 127 8.39 1.01 3.33
N LEU A 128 7.28 1.68 2.99
CA LEU A 128 7.28 3.09 2.63
C LEU A 128 7.76 3.97 3.80
N LEU A 129 7.34 3.65 5.03
CA LEU A 129 7.82 4.33 6.24
C LEU A 129 9.34 4.21 6.38
N GLU A 130 9.88 2.99 6.24
CA GLU A 130 11.34 2.75 6.29
C GLU A 130 12.10 3.50 5.20
N ILE A 131 11.57 3.48 3.96
CA ILE A 131 12.18 4.17 2.82
C ILE A 131 12.22 5.68 3.02
N LEU A 132 11.13 6.29 3.52
CA LEU A 132 11.03 7.74 3.66
C LEU A 132 11.71 8.27 4.92
N ALA A 133 11.90 7.42 5.94
CA ALA A 133 12.61 7.75 7.17
C ALA A 133 14.13 7.53 7.08
N ALA A 134 14.61 6.84 6.05
CA ALA A 134 16.04 6.68 5.78
C ALA A 134 16.59 7.92 5.05
N ASP A 135 17.53 8.60 5.68
CA ASP A 135 18.29 9.73 5.11
C ASP A 135 19.35 9.27 4.09
#